data_AF-A0A537NVM5-F1
#
_entry.id   AF-A0A537NVM5-F1
#
_cell.length_a   1.000
_cell.length_b   1.000
_cell.length_c   1.000
_cell.angle_alpha   90.00
_cell.angle_beta   90.00
_cell.angle_gamma   90.00
#
_symmetry.space_group_name_H-M   'P 1'
#
loop_
_entity.id
_entity.type
_entity.pdbx_description
1 polymer ?
#
loop_
_entity_poly.entity_id
_entity_poly.type
_entity_poly.pdbx_seq_one_letter_code
_entity_poly.pdbx_strand_id
1 'polypeptide(L)'
;MAVNLYSYVDFAFDARKLVDTDEQNATVRRKAEQYSLTLFDIMEEQLAEDGPFLLGDNFSAADIYLFMLTLWAFPSERAILERCPNIARVAAYVRSRPRLKAALEAHGALEIRTAAAA
;
A
#
# COMPACT_ATOMS: atom_id res chain seq x y z
N MET A 1 -10.94 -8.72 1.16
CA MET A 1 -9.88 -8.37 0.20
C MET A 1 -8.56 -7.97 0.86
N ALA A 2 -8.57 -7.10 1.88
CA ALA A 2 -7.38 -6.67 2.63
C ALA A 2 -6.42 -7.79 3.09
N VAL A 3 -6.95 -8.94 3.52
CA VAL A 3 -6.14 -10.08 4.01
C VAL A 3 -5.23 -10.65 2.92
N ASN A 4 -5.63 -10.54 1.66
CA ASN A 4 -4.85 -11.06 0.54
C ASN A 4 -3.66 -10.15 0.24
N LEU A 5 -3.78 -8.83 0.43
CA LEU A 5 -2.76 -7.86 0.03
C LEU A 5 -1.43 -8.07 0.79
N TYR A 6 -1.47 -8.40 2.08
CA TYR A 6 -0.26 -8.62 2.88
C TYR A 6 0.63 -9.72 2.30
N SER A 7 0.04 -10.87 1.98
CA SER A 7 0.80 -12.01 1.45
C SER A 7 1.47 -11.66 0.13
N TYR A 8 0.79 -10.92 -0.75
CA TYR A 8 1.35 -10.54 -2.04
C TYR A 8 2.40 -9.42 -1.93
N VAL A 9 2.22 -8.48 -0.99
CA VAL A 9 3.25 -7.48 -0.70
C VAL A 9 4.51 -8.16 -0.14
N ASP A 10 4.37 -9.05 0.85
CA ASP A 10 5.49 -9.79 1.45
C ASP A 10 6.25 -10.61 0.39
N PHE A 11 5.52 -11.36 -0.44
CA PHE A 11 6.14 -12.15 -1.50
C PHE A 11 6.73 -11.32 -2.63
N ALA A 12 6.30 -10.07 -2.83
CA ALA A 12 6.95 -9.16 -3.78
C ALA A 12 8.35 -8.73 -3.28
N PHE A 13 8.53 -8.57 -1.96
CA PHE A 13 9.83 -8.29 -1.36
C PHE A 13 10.76 -9.50 -1.41
N ASP A 14 10.33 -10.68 -0.95
CA ASP A 14 11.11 -11.91 -1.05
C ASP A 14 10.27 -13.17 -0.79
N ALA A 15 10.30 -14.13 -1.70
CA ALA A 15 9.53 -15.37 -1.61
C ALA A 15 10.41 -16.62 -1.36
N ARG A 16 11.72 -16.45 -1.09
CA ARG A 16 12.70 -17.55 -0.89
C ARG A 16 12.30 -18.60 0.13
N LYS A 17 11.44 -18.27 1.09
CA LYS A 17 10.95 -19.25 2.08
C LYS A 17 10.00 -20.29 1.48
N LEU A 18 9.48 -20.07 0.27
CA LEU A 18 8.46 -20.89 -0.38
C LEU A 18 8.95 -21.55 -1.68
N VAL A 19 10.20 -21.31 -2.07
CA VAL A 19 10.75 -21.73 -3.37
C VAL A 19 12.19 -22.20 -3.20
N ASP A 20 12.64 -23.10 -4.07
CA ASP A 20 13.96 -23.72 -3.99
C ASP A 20 15.01 -23.00 -4.85
N THR A 21 14.59 -22.20 -5.83
CA THR A 21 15.50 -21.54 -6.77
C THR A 21 15.27 -20.04 -6.90
N ASP A 22 16.33 -19.32 -7.31
CA ASP A 22 16.26 -17.88 -7.59
C ASP A 22 15.27 -17.56 -8.72
N GLU A 23 15.16 -18.43 -9.73
CA GLU A 23 14.22 -18.26 -10.85
C GLU A 23 12.76 -18.37 -10.40
N GLN A 24 12.47 -19.33 -9.51
CA GLN A 24 11.17 -19.45 -8.87
C GLN A 24 10.86 -18.22 -8.00
N ASN A 25 11.85 -17.74 -7.23
CA ASN A 25 11.71 -16.53 -6.41
C ASN A 25 11.36 -15.30 -7.27
N ALA A 26 12.10 -15.07 -8.35
CA ALA A 26 11.84 -13.98 -9.27
C ALA A 26 10.43 -14.07 -9.89
N THR A 27 9.98 -15.29 -10.23
CA THR A 27 8.64 -15.51 -10.78
C THR A 27 7.54 -15.20 -9.76
N VAL A 28 7.68 -15.67 -8.52
CA VAL A 28 6.70 -15.41 -7.46
C VAL A 28 6.66 -13.92 -7.14
N ARG A 29 7.81 -13.26 -6.96
CA ARG A 29 7.91 -11.83 -6.68
C ARG A 29 7.17 -10.99 -7.72
N ARG A 30 7.44 -11.23 -9.01
CA ARG A 30 6.77 -10.51 -10.12
C ARG A 30 5.25 -10.70 -10.10
N LYS A 31 4.76 -11.93 -9.89
CA LYS A 31 3.32 -12.21 -9.83
C LYS A 31 2.67 -11.57 -8.60
N ALA A 32 3.37 -11.58 -7.48
CA ALA A 32 2.91 -11.01 -6.24
C ALA A 32 2.82 -9.48 -6.32
N GLU A 33 3.83 -8.83 -6.90
CA GLU A 33 3.79 -7.41 -7.26
C GLU A 33 2.56 -7.10 -8.13
N GLN A 34 2.41 -7.78 -9.27
CA GLN A 34 1.29 -7.57 -10.20
C GLN A 34 -0.07 -7.70 -9.50
N TYR A 35 -0.26 -8.75 -8.70
CA TYR A 35 -1.52 -8.96 -8.02
C TYR A 35 -1.76 -7.95 -6.89
N SER A 36 -0.71 -7.53 -6.17
CA SER A 36 -0.81 -6.46 -5.18
C SER A 36 -1.29 -5.15 -5.81
N LEU A 37 -0.80 -4.81 -7.01
CA LEU A 37 -1.25 -3.64 -7.78
C LEU A 37 -2.71 -3.77 -8.18
N THR A 38 -3.16 -4.94 -8.65
CA THR A 38 -4.59 -5.17 -8.95
C THR A 38 -5.48 -4.95 -7.72
N LEU A 39 -5.03 -5.35 -6.52
CA LEU A 39 -5.80 -5.11 -5.29
C LEU A 39 -5.87 -3.62 -4.93
N PHE A 40 -4.80 -2.86 -5.17
CA PHE A 40 -4.83 -1.41 -5.03
C PHE A 40 -5.74 -0.75 -6.07
N ASP A 41 -5.71 -1.21 -7.32
CA ASP A 41 -6.56 -0.69 -8.40
C ASP A 41 -8.05 -0.81 -8.03
N ILE A 42 -8.48 -1.91 -7.40
CA ILE A 42 -9.88 -2.06 -6.94
C ILE A 42 -10.25 -1.01 -5.88
N MET A 43 -9.35 -0.70 -4.94
CA MET A 43 -9.59 0.33 -3.93
C MET A 43 -9.56 1.74 -4.54
N GLU A 44 -8.70 1.97 -5.52
CA GLU A 44 -8.62 3.22 -6.28
C GLU A 44 -9.90 3.46 -7.09
N GLU A 45 -10.42 2.44 -7.78
CA GLU A 45 -11.69 2.47 -8.51
C GLU A 45 -12.87 2.76 -7.57
N GLN A 46 -12.95 2.05 -6.44
CA GLN A 46 -13.98 2.29 -5.42
C GLN A 46 -13.97 3.73 -4.91
N LEU A 47 -12.78 4.31 -4.67
CA LEU A 47 -12.65 5.70 -4.22
C LEU A 47 -12.99 6.72 -5.33
N ALA A 48 -12.83 6.34 -6.60
CA ALA A 48 -13.21 7.20 -7.72
C ALA A 48 -14.74 7.21 -7.92
N GLU A 49 -15.40 6.07 -7.70
CA GLU A 49 -16.86 5.93 -7.87
C GLU A 49 -17.64 6.49 -6.68
N ASP A 50 -17.29 6.07 -5.46
CA ASP A 50 -18.04 6.34 -4.24
C ASP A 50 -17.25 7.18 -3.21
N GLY A 51 -16.16 7.83 -3.60
CA GLY A 51 -15.35 8.65 -2.69
C GLY A 51 -16.12 9.82 -2.04
N PRO A 52 -15.52 10.53 -1.07
CA PRO A 52 -14.07 10.72 -0.88
C PRO A 52 -13.36 9.74 0.06
N PHE A 53 -14.06 8.87 0.77
CA PHE A 53 -13.46 7.85 1.65
C PHE A 53 -13.96 6.46 1.27
N LEU A 54 -13.37 5.40 1.81
CA LEU A 54 -13.75 4.04 1.46
C LEU A 54 -15.22 3.70 1.80
N LEU A 55 -15.87 4.48 2.67
CA LEU A 55 -17.28 4.35 3.04
C LEU A 55 -18.11 5.57 2.63
N GLY A 56 -17.81 6.18 1.48
CA GLY A 56 -18.54 7.37 1.02
C GLY A 56 -17.98 8.66 1.60
N ASP A 57 -18.87 9.52 2.05
CA ASP A 57 -18.55 10.80 2.70
C ASP A 57 -17.91 10.66 4.09
N ASN A 58 -17.99 9.46 4.68
CA ASN A 58 -17.59 9.25 6.06
C ASN A 58 -16.18 8.68 6.18
N PHE A 59 -15.29 9.46 6.79
CA PHE A 59 -13.99 8.98 7.23
C PHE A 59 -14.13 7.87 8.29
N SER A 60 -13.35 6.81 8.15
CA SER A 60 -13.46 5.62 8.99
C SER A 60 -12.10 4.96 9.28
N ALA A 61 -12.14 3.88 10.07
CA ALA A 61 -10.97 3.04 10.29
C ALA A 61 -10.45 2.39 8.99
N ALA A 62 -11.30 2.21 7.97
CA ALA A 62 -10.89 1.66 6.69
C ALA A 62 -9.87 2.56 5.99
N ASP A 63 -10.02 3.88 6.09
CA ASP A 63 -9.12 4.86 5.46
C ASP A 63 -7.74 4.88 6.16
N ILE A 64 -7.73 4.74 7.49
CA ILE A 64 -6.49 4.59 8.27
C ILE A 64 -5.77 3.30 7.85
N TYR A 65 -6.53 2.23 7.68
CA TYR A 65 -5.98 0.95 7.27
C TYR A 65 -5.44 0.99 5.83
N LEU A 66 -6.14 1.63 4.90
CA LEU A 66 -5.66 1.88 3.55
C LEU A 66 -4.35 2.67 3.57
N PHE A 67 -4.27 3.73 4.35
CA PHE A 67 -3.02 4.48 4.56
C PHE A 67 -1.89 3.59 5.09
N MET A 68 -2.15 2.68 6.04
CA MET A 68 -1.12 1.75 6.51
C MET A 68 -0.64 0.81 5.39
N LEU A 69 -1.55 0.36 4.52
CA LEU A 69 -1.19 -0.47 3.36
C LEU A 69 -0.29 0.29 2.36
N THR A 70 -0.51 1.60 2.16
CA THR A 70 0.36 2.39 1.27
C THR A 70 1.78 2.50 1.83
N LEU A 71 1.94 2.57 3.15
CA LEU A 71 3.27 2.59 3.75
C LEU A 71 4.07 1.37 3.32
N TRP A 72 3.47 0.17 3.36
CA TRP A 72 4.16 -1.09 3.05
C TRP A 72 4.14 -1.50 1.59
N ALA A 73 3.59 -0.68 0.69
CA ALA A 73 3.46 -1.01 -0.72
C ALA A 73 4.82 -1.31 -1.37
N PHE A 74 4.79 -2.24 -2.33
CA PHE A 74 5.91 -2.56 -3.20
C PHE A 74 5.68 -1.92 -4.58
N PRO A 75 6.71 -1.31 -5.23
CA PRO A 75 8.10 -1.20 -4.79
C PRO A 75 8.34 -0.11 -3.73
N SER A 76 7.40 0.80 -3.52
CA SER A 76 7.45 1.79 -2.44
C SER A 76 6.11 2.48 -2.21
N GLU A 77 6.00 3.19 -1.10
CA GLU A 77 4.88 4.10 -0.87
C GLU A 77 4.75 5.14 -1.99
N ARG A 78 5.84 5.80 -2.39
CA ARG A 78 5.79 6.79 -3.48
C ARG A 78 5.20 6.20 -4.77
N ALA A 79 5.64 5.01 -5.15
CA ALA A 79 5.17 4.37 -6.38
C ALA A 79 3.66 4.13 -6.38
N ILE A 80 3.08 3.72 -5.25
CA ILE A 80 1.63 3.51 -5.19
C ILE A 80 0.85 4.82 -5.15
N LEU A 81 1.37 5.85 -4.46
CA LEU A 81 0.71 7.16 -4.39
C LEU A 81 0.76 7.90 -5.73
N GLU A 82 1.81 7.72 -6.54
CA GLU A 82 1.89 8.27 -7.90
C GLU A 82 0.95 7.54 -8.88
N ARG A 83 0.73 6.24 -8.68
CA ARG A 83 -0.18 5.42 -9.50
C ARG A 83 -1.65 5.67 -9.18
N CYS A 84 -2.00 5.77 -7.89
CA CYS A 84 -3.36 5.76 -7.38
C CYS A 84 -3.70 7.12 -6.74
N PRO A 85 -4.15 8.12 -7.52
CA PRO A 85 -4.35 9.48 -7.03
C PRO A 85 -5.46 9.61 -5.98
N ASN A 86 -6.52 8.80 -6.03
CA ASN A 86 -7.57 8.85 -5.00
C ASN A 86 -7.08 8.26 -3.68
N ILE A 87 -6.33 7.15 -3.74
CA ILE A 87 -5.61 6.62 -2.57
C ILE A 87 -4.64 7.66 -2.03
N ALA A 88 -3.90 8.37 -2.89
CA ALA A 88 -2.97 9.42 -2.46
C ALA A 88 -3.65 10.56 -1.70
N ARG A 89 -4.85 10.97 -2.15
CA ARG A 89 -5.68 11.94 -1.44
C ARG A 89 -6.09 11.44 -0.05
N VAL A 90 -6.53 10.18 0.06
CA VAL A 90 -6.88 9.58 1.37
C VAL A 90 -5.66 9.48 2.27
N ALA A 91 -4.52 9.03 1.75
CA ALA A 91 -3.26 8.91 2.48
C ALA A 91 -2.79 10.27 3.01
N ALA A 92 -2.86 11.33 2.19
CA ALA A 92 -2.54 12.69 2.62
C ALA A 92 -3.47 13.18 3.74
N TYR A 93 -4.78 12.91 3.62
CA TYR A 93 -5.76 13.25 4.66
C TYR A 93 -5.42 12.55 5.98
N VAL A 94 -5.18 11.23 5.96
CA VAL A 94 -4.83 10.45 7.15
C VAL A 94 -3.52 10.92 7.77
N ARG A 95 -2.49 11.12 6.94
CA ARG A 95 -1.15 11.58 7.36
C ARG A 95 -1.18 12.96 8.01
N SER A 96 -2.08 13.85 7.59
CA SER A 96 -2.23 15.19 8.16
C SER A 96 -2.77 15.21 9.60
N ARG A 97 -3.30 14.09 10.11
CA ARG A 97 -3.99 14.05 11.40
C ARG A 97 -3.00 14.24 12.56
N PRO A 98 -3.23 15.22 13.46
CA PRO A 98 -2.28 15.55 14.53
C PRO A 98 -1.95 14.38 15.46
N ARG A 99 -2.94 13.53 15.76
CA ARG A 99 -2.75 12.38 16.66
C ARG A 99 -1.88 11.27 16.05
N LEU A 100 -1.72 11.26 14.73
CA LEU A 100 -0.92 10.26 14.03
C LEU A 100 0.57 10.65 13.97
N LYS A 101 0.88 11.95 14.09
CA LYS A 101 2.25 12.48 13.95
C LYS A 101 3.27 11.75 14.82
N ALA A 102 2.98 11.61 16.12
CA ALA A 102 3.91 10.96 17.05
C ALA A 102 4.20 9.50 16.68
N ALA A 103 3.19 8.77 16.18
CA ALA A 103 3.36 7.38 15.74
C ALA A 103 4.18 7.32 14.44
N LEU A 104 3.91 8.20 13.47
CA LEU A 104 4.69 8.25 12.22
C LEU A 104 6.15 8.59 12.49
N GLU A 105 6.40 9.50 13.42
CA GLU A 105 7.76 9.89 13.83
C GLU A 105 8.50 8.71 14.47
N ALA A 106 7.86 8.03 15.43
CA ALA A 106 8.43 6.86 16.11
C ALA A 106 8.76 5.69 15.16
N HIS A 107 8.03 5.56 14.05
CA HIS A 107 8.20 4.50 13.07
C HIS A 107 8.91 4.92 11.78
N GLY A 108 9.49 6.13 11.73
CA GLY A 108 10.24 6.62 10.57
C GLY A 108 9.38 6.77 9.30
N ALA A 109 8.09 7.02 9.48
CA ALA A 109 7.09 7.10 8.42
C ALA A 109 6.52 8.51 8.26
N LEU A 110 7.18 9.56 8.74
CA LEU A 110 6.74 10.96 8.54
C LEU A 110 6.83 11.38 7.07
N GLU A 111 7.94 11.01 6.42
CA GLU A 111 8.20 11.29 5.01
C GLU A 111 7.70 10.13 4.13
N ILE A 112 7.29 10.46 2.91
CA ILE A 112 6.87 9.46 1.92
C ILE A 112 8.07 8.64 1.50
N ARG A 113 8.00 7.32 1.71
CA ARG A 113 9.11 6.41 1.39
C ARG A 113 9.25 6.23 -0.12
N THR A 114 10.46 6.42 -0.61
CA THR A 114 10.87 6.04 -1.97
C THR A 114 11.41 4.62 -1.98
N ALA A 115 11.35 3.95 -3.12
CA ALA A 115 12.12 2.75 -3.31
C ALA A 115 13.60 3.10 -3.08
N ALA A 116 14.31 2.32 -2.26
CA ALA A 116 15.76 2.43 -2.21
C ALA A 116 16.28 2.16 -3.63
N ALA A 117 17.27 2.93 -4.09
CA ALA A 117 17.99 2.58 -5.31
C ALA A 117 18.53 1.15 -5.12
N ALA A 118 17.96 0.21 -5.85
CA ALA A 118 18.32 -1.21 -5.82
C ALA A 118 19.75 -1.41 -6.30
#